data_AF-A0A916XAW1-F1
#
_entry.id   AF-A0A916XAW1-F1
#
_cell.length_a   1.000
_cell.length_b   1.000
_cell.length_c   1.000
_cell.angle_alpha   90.00
_cell.angle_beta   90.00
_cell.angle_gamma   90.00
#
_symmetry.space_group_name_H-M   'P 1'
#
loop_
_entity.id
_entity.type
_entity.pdbx_description
1 polymer ?
#
loop_
_entity_poly.entity_id
_entity_poly.type
_entity_poly.pdbx_seq_one_letter_code
_entity_poly.pdbx_strand_id
1 'polypeptide(L)'
;MTTADARAMLDRARSLISEQGVVADLPIIPEAVREIGDGNLLLVGEGSNVEPAQVSIKGSGNVIVIGKGVLLQKAQIGIDGNAGVIAIGDGAAIRNARFGIRYNNCTLVLGRKLAWRGGMLFCTGNNVHVLVGNDCMFADKVMIRTSDGHGIFNLATGDRINSPDSVIIHEHVWLGNSARVSKGCVIGGGTVVGQNSIASGSLHGRSIYAGAPARKLRSNIAWSRGESFRSVPEKFKRTTLHFIPHGGQSLATGAGAKYLPVDDRIYSKIPPTDRGLMFNSGTRGAGDELVNPSDLVNVEAAHERYSSYNGETPGTALMAWLIAELDRGGNSWDTVLYRTHAKGGREIARLSRGNPPFSNFEREVAGAARIAQESSRDINIPAVLWTQGEADRNNTDRRGYAESLRRLRCDYEAVIQRVTGSTAPVALLLDQLAASFRYNASDIALAQLDLVETDPNFYLSTPKYIFAGDVFGLIDTVHLRPRATALLGEYQAKAWKALFVDRAKWTGLRPRSLVVNGRTIQLELYVPKPPIAPHLSKLARARNFGFRVTGEKIETVTVVGPEHIEIRLERIPQRLALLEYAFTGGTPEVGRARAWGNICDSDETPSIVRPDEPLRNYLAVFQRSLFDGDAVSD
;
A
#
# COMPACT_ATOMS: atom_id res chain seq x y z
N MET A 1 28.86 4.08 -22.55
CA MET A 1 28.16 3.46 -21.39
C MET A 1 28.52 1.99 -21.34
N THR A 2 28.43 1.37 -20.17
CA THR A 2 28.68 -0.05 -19.92
C THR A 2 27.37 -0.84 -19.80
N THR A 3 27.45 -2.16 -19.81
CA THR A 3 26.31 -3.04 -19.50
C THR A 3 25.76 -2.80 -18.09
N ALA A 4 26.61 -2.39 -17.14
CA ALA A 4 26.19 -2.03 -15.78
C ALA A 4 25.33 -0.75 -15.79
N ASP A 5 25.67 0.23 -16.61
CA ASP A 5 24.86 1.44 -16.78
C ASP A 5 23.48 1.09 -17.35
N ALA A 6 23.43 0.23 -18.37
CA ALA A 6 22.16 -0.25 -18.94
C ALA A 6 21.28 -0.96 -17.90
N ARG A 7 21.88 -1.79 -17.03
CA ARG A 7 21.18 -2.43 -15.91
C ARG A 7 20.60 -1.40 -14.96
N ALA A 8 21.40 -0.43 -14.51
CA ALA A 8 20.93 0.63 -13.63
C ALA A 8 19.78 1.44 -14.25
N MET A 9 19.84 1.74 -15.56
CA MET A 9 18.75 2.43 -16.27
C MET A 9 17.47 1.58 -16.33
N LEU A 10 17.59 0.28 -16.57
CA LEU A 10 16.45 -0.64 -16.56
C LEU A 10 15.90 -0.85 -15.15
N ASP A 11 16.73 -0.86 -14.12
CA ASP A 11 16.29 -0.96 -12.73
C ASP A 11 15.52 0.29 -12.31
N ARG A 12 15.93 1.48 -12.76
CA ARG A 12 15.11 2.69 -12.64
C ARG A 12 13.75 2.54 -13.35
N ALA A 13 13.74 1.96 -14.55
CA ALA A 13 12.49 1.68 -15.25
C ALA A 13 11.62 0.65 -14.49
N ARG A 14 12.21 -0.37 -13.85
CA ARG A 14 11.50 -1.33 -12.97
C ARG A 14 10.90 -0.63 -11.76
N SER A 15 11.66 0.25 -11.11
CA SER A 15 11.17 1.06 -9.98
C SER A 15 9.98 1.90 -10.40
N LEU A 16 10.11 2.62 -11.52
CA LEU A 16 9.03 3.45 -12.06
C LEU A 16 7.77 2.63 -12.40
N ILE A 17 7.92 1.47 -13.06
CA ILE A 17 6.80 0.54 -13.33
C ILE A 17 6.11 0.11 -12.04
N SER A 18 6.89 -0.25 -11.02
CA SER A 18 6.39 -0.67 -9.71
C SER A 18 5.68 0.47 -8.98
N GLU A 19 6.23 1.68 -9.00
CA GLU A 19 5.64 2.88 -8.40
C GLU A 19 4.31 3.25 -9.04
N GLN A 20 4.19 3.07 -10.36
CA GLN A 20 2.95 3.30 -11.11
C GLN A 20 2.00 2.08 -11.11
N GLY A 21 2.35 0.99 -10.41
CA GLY A 21 1.54 -0.23 -10.33
C GLY A 21 1.27 -0.90 -11.69
N VAL A 22 2.12 -0.69 -12.69
CA VAL A 22 1.94 -1.26 -14.02
C VAL A 22 2.46 -2.70 -14.03
N VAL A 23 1.64 -3.66 -14.47
CA VAL A 23 2.14 -5.01 -14.73
C VAL A 23 2.81 -5.05 -16.10
N ALA A 24 4.07 -4.63 -16.14
CA ALA A 24 4.92 -4.63 -17.34
C ALA A 24 6.23 -5.37 -17.06
N ASP A 25 6.43 -6.51 -17.73
CA ASP A 25 7.68 -7.26 -17.61
C ASP A 25 8.73 -6.70 -18.54
N LEU A 26 9.77 -6.13 -17.95
CA LEU A 26 10.93 -5.66 -18.69
C LEU A 26 11.79 -6.83 -19.17
N PRO A 27 12.30 -6.75 -20.40
CA PRO A 27 13.14 -7.81 -20.98
C PRO A 27 14.40 -8.04 -20.13
N ILE A 28 14.87 -9.29 -20.13
CA ILE A 28 16.17 -9.63 -19.56
C ILE A 28 17.24 -9.11 -20.51
N ILE A 29 18.27 -8.47 -19.97
CA ILE A 29 19.40 -8.00 -20.75
C ILE A 29 20.15 -9.20 -21.35
N PRO A 30 20.28 -9.28 -22.68
CA PRO A 30 21.11 -10.31 -23.30
C PRO A 30 22.59 -10.07 -23.00
N GLU A 31 23.41 -11.13 -23.08
CA GLU A 31 24.87 -11.03 -22.91
C GLU A 31 25.53 -10.20 -24.02
N ALA A 32 24.97 -10.24 -25.24
CA ALA A 32 25.43 -9.45 -26.36
C ALA A 32 24.89 -8.01 -26.28
N VAL A 33 25.79 -7.04 -26.10
CA VAL A 33 25.49 -5.60 -26.06
C VAL A 33 26.14 -4.93 -27.27
N ARG A 34 25.36 -4.15 -28.02
CA ARG A 34 25.88 -3.36 -29.13
C ARG A 34 25.91 -1.88 -28.75
N GLU A 35 27.10 -1.31 -28.62
CA GLU A 35 27.26 0.15 -28.60
C GLU A 35 27.04 0.71 -30.01
N ILE A 36 26.26 1.79 -30.09
CA ILE A 36 25.89 2.44 -31.36
C ILE A 36 26.26 3.94 -31.38
N GLY A 37 27.39 4.29 -30.74
CA GLY A 37 27.97 5.63 -30.70
C GLY A 37 27.43 6.50 -29.56
N ASP A 38 28.21 7.49 -29.12
CA ASP A 38 27.88 8.46 -28.07
C ASP A 38 27.35 7.84 -26.77
N GLY A 39 27.92 6.68 -26.42
CA GLY A 39 27.53 5.89 -25.27
C GLY A 39 26.16 5.23 -25.38
N ASN A 40 25.46 5.29 -26.52
CA ASN A 40 24.15 4.68 -26.71
C ASN A 40 24.26 3.15 -26.86
N LEU A 41 23.32 2.42 -26.28
CA LEU A 41 23.31 0.95 -26.27
C LEU A 41 22.03 0.41 -26.91
N LEU A 42 22.20 -0.56 -27.80
CA LEU A 42 21.13 -1.37 -28.38
C LEU A 42 21.33 -2.84 -27.97
N LEU A 43 20.33 -3.40 -27.34
CA LEU A 43 20.31 -4.78 -26.86
C LEU A 43 19.13 -5.50 -27.48
N VAL A 44 19.39 -6.63 -28.14
CA VAL A 44 18.36 -7.38 -28.88
C VAL A 44 18.36 -8.83 -28.40
N GLY A 45 17.21 -9.26 -27.89
CA GLY A 45 16.97 -10.62 -27.42
C GLY A 45 16.89 -11.62 -28.57
N GLU A 46 17.11 -12.89 -28.22
CA GLU A 46 17.07 -14.01 -29.16
C GLU A 46 15.73 -14.10 -29.92
N GLY A 47 15.80 -14.42 -31.21
CA GLY A 47 14.63 -14.60 -32.07
C GLY A 47 13.91 -13.31 -32.46
N SER A 48 14.46 -12.14 -32.10
CA SER A 48 13.90 -10.83 -32.47
C SER A 48 14.53 -10.31 -33.76
N ASN A 49 13.71 -9.69 -34.62
CA ASN A 49 14.17 -9.11 -35.88
C ASN A 49 14.28 -7.57 -35.75
N VAL A 50 15.49 -7.03 -35.87
CA VAL A 50 15.72 -5.58 -35.83
C VAL A 50 16.64 -5.21 -36.99
N GLU A 51 16.09 -4.51 -37.97
CA GLU A 51 16.89 -3.97 -39.08
C GLU A 51 17.53 -2.65 -38.65
N PRO A 52 18.82 -2.37 -38.96
CA PRO A 52 19.48 -1.13 -38.57
C PRO A 52 18.72 0.15 -38.97
N ALA A 53 18.05 0.14 -40.14
CA ALA A 53 17.26 1.27 -40.63
C ALA A 53 16.01 1.58 -39.79
N GLN A 54 15.60 0.68 -38.90
CA GLN A 54 14.46 0.87 -38.01
C GLN A 54 14.83 1.71 -36.78
N VAL A 55 16.10 1.88 -36.46
CA VAL A 55 16.56 2.57 -35.24
C VAL A 55 17.29 3.86 -35.60
N SER A 56 16.84 4.98 -35.03
CA SER A 56 17.50 6.28 -35.16
C SER A 56 17.70 6.89 -33.77
N ILE A 57 18.94 7.21 -33.43
CA ILE A 57 19.28 7.87 -32.17
C ILE A 57 20.02 9.17 -32.47
N LYS A 58 19.56 10.26 -31.85
CA LYS A 58 20.20 11.58 -31.79
C LYS A 58 20.34 11.96 -30.33
N GLY A 59 21.57 12.18 -29.88
CA GLY A 59 21.90 12.38 -28.47
C GLY A 59 22.66 11.19 -27.89
N SER A 60 22.87 11.21 -26.58
CA SER A 60 23.85 10.38 -25.88
C SER A 60 23.26 9.66 -24.67
N GLY A 61 23.90 8.57 -24.26
CA GLY A 61 23.54 7.88 -23.03
C GLY A 61 22.18 7.18 -23.07
N ASN A 62 21.69 6.80 -24.25
CA ASN A 62 20.39 6.14 -24.40
C ASN A 62 20.50 4.62 -24.41
N VAL A 63 19.45 3.93 -23.95
CA VAL A 63 19.36 2.47 -23.94
C VAL A 63 18.09 2.01 -24.65
N ILE A 64 18.23 1.16 -25.66
CA ILE A 64 17.12 0.45 -26.30
C ILE A 64 17.28 -1.04 -26.03
N VAL A 65 16.29 -1.63 -25.37
CA VAL A 65 16.25 -3.07 -25.05
C VAL A 65 15.05 -3.71 -25.72
N ILE A 66 15.31 -4.71 -26.54
CA ILE A 66 14.30 -5.48 -27.26
C ILE A 66 14.35 -6.90 -26.71
N GLY A 67 13.22 -7.37 -26.18
CA GLY A 67 13.08 -8.70 -25.59
C GLY A 67 13.21 -9.84 -26.58
N LYS A 68 12.97 -11.07 -26.11
CA LYS A 68 13.01 -12.29 -26.93
C LYS A 68 11.78 -12.41 -27.83
N GLY A 69 11.97 -12.91 -29.05
CA GLY A 69 10.87 -13.19 -29.99
C GLY A 69 10.01 -11.97 -30.35
N VAL A 70 10.58 -10.77 -30.28
CA VAL A 70 9.90 -9.52 -30.68
C VAL A 70 9.88 -9.43 -32.20
N LEU A 71 8.69 -9.18 -32.76
CA LEU A 71 8.49 -8.95 -34.17
C LEU A 71 8.32 -7.45 -34.45
N LEU A 72 9.27 -6.87 -35.19
CA LEU A 72 9.18 -5.52 -35.73
C LEU A 72 8.99 -5.59 -37.26
N GLN A 73 7.84 -5.14 -37.76
CA GLN A 73 7.54 -5.13 -39.20
C GLN A 73 7.14 -3.72 -39.64
N LYS A 74 7.97 -3.08 -40.48
CA LYS A 74 7.74 -1.67 -40.90
C LYS A 74 7.56 -0.73 -39.68
N ALA A 75 8.26 -1.03 -38.59
CA ALA A 75 8.25 -0.23 -37.38
C ALA A 75 9.51 0.65 -37.32
N GLN A 76 9.40 1.83 -36.73
CA GLN A 76 10.51 2.77 -36.54
C GLN A 76 10.62 3.19 -35.08
N ILE A 77 11.83 3.09 -34.55
CA ILE A 77 12.21 3.43 -33.18
C ILE A 77 13.12 4.66 -33.23
N GLY A 78 12.75 5.71 -32.50
CA GLY A 78 13.50 6.96 -32.46
C GLY A 78 13.85 7.41 -31.06
N ILE A 79 15.06 7.89 -30.84
CA ILE A 79 15.38 8.72 -29.68
C ILE A 79 16.01 10.02 -30.17
N ASP A 80 15.44 11.15 -29.74
CA ASP A 80 15.97 12.48 -29.98
C ASP A 80 16.12 13.20 -28.63
N GLY A 81 17.24 12.96 -27.96
CA GLY A 81 17.53 13.40 -26.60
C GLY A 81 18.55 12.50 -25.89
N ASN A 82 18.75 12.74 -24.60
CA ASN A 82 19.75 12.04 -23.80
C ASN A 82 19.13 11.22 -22.66
N ALA A 83 19.86 10.20 -22.20
CA ALA A 83 19.49 9.39 -21.04
C ALA A 83 18.10 8.72 -21.14
N GLY A 84 17.62 8.44 -22.36
CA GLY A 84 16.34 7.79 -22.61
C GLY A 84 16.41 6.27 -22.55
N VAL A 85 15.33 5.64 -22.08
CA VAL A 85 15.17 4.18 -22.06
C VAL A 85 13.97 3.79 -22.91
N ILE A 86 14.18 2.96 -23.93
CA ILE A 86 13.11 2.25 -24.65
C ILE A 86 13.23 0.77 -24.34
N ALA A 87 12.20 0.17 -23.77
CA ALA A 87 12.17 -1.26 -23.48
C ALA A 87 10.94 -1.93 -24.10
N ILE A 88 11.15 -2.97 -24.89
CA ILE A 88 10.11 -3.77 -25.54
C ILE A 88 10.16 -5.18 -24.95
N GLY A 89 9.09 -5.60 -24.30
CA GLY A 89 8.97 -6.90 -23.65
C GLY A 89 8.82 -8.06 -24.63
N ASP A 90 9.11 -9.26 -24.12
CA ASP A 90 9.16 -10.49 -24.91
C ASP A 90 7.87 -10.77 -25.69
N GLY A 91 8.01 -11.30 -26.91
CA GLY A 91 6.90 -11.71 -27.76
C GLY A 91 6.00 -10.57 -28.24
N ALA A 92 6.41 -9.31 -28.09
CA ALA A 92 5.68 -8.19 -28.66
C ALA A 92 5.70 -8.24 -30.19
N ALA A 93 4.59 -7.89 -30.83
CA ALA A 93 4.45 -7.84 -32.28
C ALA A 93 3.96 -6.46 -32.72
N ILE A 94 4.88 -5.64 -33.23
CA ILE A 94 4.65 -4.24 -33.58
C ILE A 94 4.78 -4.07 -35.10
N ARG A 95 3.72 -3.55 -35.71
CA ARG A 95 3.63 -3.36 -37.16
C ARG A 95 3.26 -1.93 -37.51
N ASN A 96 3.82 -1.41 -38.60
CA ASN A 96 3.47 -0.10 -39.19
C ASN A 96 3.41 1.05 -38.16
N ALA A 97 4.30 1.04 -37.17
CA ALA A 97 4.27 1.96 -36.05
C ALA A 97 5.55 2.78 -35.97
N ARG A 98 5.42 4.07 -35.62
CA ARG A 98 6.57 4.93 -35.31
C ARG A 98 6.50 5.36 -33.85
N PHE A 99 7.51 5.00 -33.07
CA PHE A 99 7.52 5.32 -31.66
C PHE A 99 8.90 5.75 -31.17
N GLY A 100 8.92 6.53 -30.10
CA GLY A 100 10.18 7.04 -29.61
C GLY A 100 10.09 8.07 -28.50
N ILE A 101 11.29 8.48 -28.10
CA ILE A 101 11.53 9.54 -27.13
C ILE A 101 11.96 10.80 -27.86
N ARG A 102 11.46 11.94 -27.38
CA ARG A 102 11.94 13.27 -27.70
C ARG A 102 12.22 13.97 -26.38
N TYR A 103 13.37 14.62 -26.26
CA TYR A 103 13.94 15.21 -25.04
C TYR A 103 14.55 14.18 -24.07
N ASN A 104 14.86 14.59 -22.83
CA ASN A 104 15.80 13.90 -21.95
C ASN A 104 15.15 13.15 -20.79
N ASN A 105 15.85 12.10 -20.33
CA ASN A 105 15.51 11.34 -19.13
C ASN A 105 14.08 10.77 -19.15
N CYS A 106 13.69 10.21 -20.29
CA CYS A 106 12.38 9.62 -20.52
C CYS A 106 12.45 8.10 -20.56
N THR A 107 11.33 7.47 -20.22
CA THR A 107 11.22 6.01 -20.21
C THR A 107 9.99 5.61 -21.01
N LEU A 108 10.18 4.78 -22.04
CA LEU A 108 9.12 4.22 -22.86
C LEU A 108 9.17 2.70 -22.74
N VAL A 109 8.12 2.13 -22.17
CA VAL A 109 8.00 0.68 -21.95
C VAL A 109 6.82 0.14 -22.72
N LEU A 110 7.06 -0.92 -23.48
CA LEU A 110 6.04 -1.71 -24.16
C LEU A 110 6.07 -3.12 -23.58
N GLY A 111 5.06 -3.52 -22.81
CA GLY A 111 5.03 -4.80 -22.10
C GLY A 111 5.03 -6.04 -23.01
N ARG A 112 5.25 -7.22 -22.40
CA ARG A 112 5.33 -8.49 -23.13
C ARG A 112 4.03 -8.80 -23.88
N LYS A 113 4.13 -9.50 -25.00
CA LYS A 113 2.98 -9.94 -25.82
C LYS A 113 2.04 -8.81 -26.25
N LEU A 114 2.52 -7.56 -26.29
CA LEU A 114 1.81 -6.46 -26.93
C LEU A 114 1.59 -6.79 -28.41
N ALA A 115 0.38 -6.58 -28.91
CA ALA A 115 0.09 -6.60 -30.34
C ALA A 115 -0.29 -5.20 -30.81
N TRP A 116 0.53 -4.59 -31.68
CA TRP A 116 0.28 -3.25 -32.21
C TRP A 116 0.26 -3.27 -33.74
N ARG A 117 -0.87 -2.88 -34.34
CA ARG A 117 -1.11 -2.98 -35.79
C ARG A 117 -0.61 -1.78 -36.60
N GLY A 118 -0.62 -0.58 -36.00
CA GLY A 118 -0.12 0.64 -36.62
C GLY A 118 -0.42 1.88 -35.78
N GLY A 119 0.38 2.93 -35.97
CA GLY A 119 0.18 4.19 -35.24
C GLY A 119 1.46 4.91 -34.82
N MET A 120 1.30 5.85 -33.89
CA MET A 120 2.38 6.71 -33.40
C MET A 120 2.36 6.81 -31.87
N LEU A 121 3.53 6.70 -31.23
CA LEU A 121 3.69 6.94 -29.79
C LEU A 121 4.92 7.84 -29.59
N PHE A 122 4.73 9.03 -29.05
CA PHE A 122 5.87 9.89 -28.70
C PHE A 122 5.85 10.29 -27.23
N CYS A 123 6.91 9.88 -26.54
CA CYS A 123 7.27 10.39 -25.24
C CYS A 123 8.01 11.72 -25.45
N THR A 124 7.35 12.86 -25.22
CA THR A 124 7.82 14.20 -25.57
C THR A 124 7.75 15.10 -24.33
N GLY A 125 8.91 15.42 -23.75
CA GLY A 125 9.08 16.26 -22.56
C GLY A 125 10.32 15.81 -21.80
N ASN A 126 10.82 16.60 -20.84
CA ASN A 126 11.88 16.11 -19.94
C ASN A 126 11.22 15.38 -18.75
N ASN A 127 11.79 14.25 -18.34
CA ASN A 127 11.31 13.48 -17.17
C ASN A 127 9.84 13.06 -17.28
N VAL A 128 9.40 12.67 -18.49
CA VAL A 128 8.07 12.10 -18.72
C VAL A 128 8.20 10.69 -19.27
N HIS A 129 7.19 9.86 -19.02
CA HIS A 129 7.27 8.44 -19.31
C HIS A 129 6.01 7.95 -20.03
N VAL A 130 6.15 6.89 -20.81
CA VAL A 130 5.03 6.13 -21.35
C VAL A 130 5.20 4.67 -20.95
N LEU A 131 4.32 4.17 -20.08
CA LEU A 131 4.39 2.81 -19.56
C LEU A 131 3.19 2.02 -20.08
N VAL A 132 3.43 0.98 -20.87
CA VAL A 132 2.41 0.08 -21.39
C VAL A 132 2.59 -1.31 -20.78
N GLY A 133 1.55 -1.81 -20.12
CA GLY A 133 1.49 -3.11 -19.50
C GLY A 133 1.47 -4.28 -20.50
N ASN A 134 1.54 -5.48 -19.95
CA ASN A 134 1.59 -6.73 -20.71
C ASN A 134 0.27 -6.99 -21.47
N ASP A 135 0.35 -7.79 -22.54
CA ASP A 135 -0.79 -8.29 -23.33
C ASP A 135 -1.79 -7.21 -23.79
N CYS A 136 -1.31 -6.00 -24.05
CA CYS A 136 -2.15 -4.97 -24.66
C CYS A 136 -2.42 -5.28 -26.15
N MET A 137 -3.51 -4.72 -26.67
CA MET A 137 -3.86 -4.78 -28.08
C MET A 137 -4.13 -3.39 -28.64
N PHE A 138 -3.26 -2.89 -29.50
CA PHE A 138 -3.41 -1.61 -30.17
C PHE A 138 -3.78 -1.86 -31.63
N ALA A 139 -4.97 -1.42 -32.01
CA ALA A 139 -5.42 -1.46 -33.39
C ALA A 139 -4.60 -0.50 -34.27
N ASP A 140 -5.01 -0.36 -35.53
CA ASP A 140 -4.34 0.53 -36.47
C ASP A 140 -4.60 2.02 -36.13
N LYS A 141 -3.68 2.89 -36.54
CA LYS A 141 -3.71 4.36 -36.38
C LYS A 141 -3.85 4.86 -34.94
N VAL A 142 -3.46 4.06 -33.95
CA VAL A 142 -3.44 4.49 -32.53
C VAL A 142 -2.42 5.62 -32.33
N MET A 143 -2.79 6.68 -31.59
CA MET A 143 -1.89 7.79 -31.29
C MET A 143 -1.75 8.00 -29.78
N ILE A 144 -0.52 7.98 -29.27
CA ILE A 144 -0.23 8.21 -27.85
C ILE A 144 0.78 9.36 -27.73
N ARG A 145 0.48 10.36 -26.88
CA ARG A 145 1.34 11.54 -26.69
C ARG A 145 1.37 11.97 -25.23
N THR A 146 2.54 12.43 -24.78
CA THR A 146 2.77 13.02 -23.45
C THR A 146 2.86 14.56 -23.49
N SER A 147 2.70 15.16 -24.67
CA SER A 147 2.73 16.62 -24.83
C SER A 147 1.84 17.11 -25.98
N ASP A 148 1.28 18.30 -25.77
CA ASP A 148 0.50 19.05 -26.75
C ASP A 148 1.40 19.70 -27.83
N GLY A 149 2.72 19.69 -27.63
CA GLY A 149 3.72 20.27 -28.54
C GLY A 149 4.01 21.74 -28.27
N HIS A 150 2.97 22.59 -28.12
CA HIS A 150 3.11 24.04 -27.93
C HIS A 150 2.62 24.49 -26.55
N GLY A 151 3.10 25.66 -26.09
CA GLY A 151 2.72 26.23 -24.80
C GLY A 151 1.34 26.89 -24.82
N ILE A 152 0.57 26.65 -23.75
CA ILE A 152 -0.67 27.36 -23.43
C ILE A 152 -0.42 28.11 -22.12
N PHE A 153 -0.78 29.39 -22.05
CA PHE A 153 -0.43 30.27 -20.94
C PHE A 153 -1.67 30.84 -20.25
N ASN A 154 -1.60 30.99 -18.92
CA ASN A 154 -2.57 31.75 -18.15
C ASN A 154 -2.34 33.24 -18.41
N LEU A 155 -3.37 33.97 -18.86
CA LEU A 155 -3.22 35.39 -19.20
C LEU A 155 -3.00 36.30 -17.99
N ALA A 156 -3.46 35.89 -16.80
CA ALA A 156 -3.31 36.68 -15.58
C ALA A 156 -1.91 36.55 -14.96
N THR A 157 -1.29 35.37 -15.06
CA THR A 157 0.00 35.09 -14.41
C THR A 157 1.17 34.98 -15.39
N GLY A 158 0.89 34.74 -16.67
CA GLY A 158 1.91 34.41 -17.69
C GLY A 158 2.41 32.96 -17.61
N ASP A 159 1.94 32.16 -16.66
CA ASP A 159 2.43 30.79 -16.45
C ASP A 159 1.97 29.84 -17.55
N ARG A 160 2.84 28.92 -17.94
CA ARG A 160 2.44 27.80 -18.80
C ARG A 160 1.56 26.82 -18.02
N ILE A 161 0.36 26.54 -18.52
CA ILE A 161 -0.63 25.66 -17.87
C ILE A 161 -0.74 24.26 -18.48
N ASN A 162 0.09 23.95 -19.48
CA ASN A 162 0.01 22.70 -20.23
C ASN A 162 1.36 21.97 -20.31
N SER A 163 2.05 21.84 -19.17
CA SER A 163 3.25 21.02 -19.07
C SER A 163 3.04 19.59 -19.61
N PRO A 164 4.07 18.96 -20.19
CA PRO A 164 4.03 17.54 -20.53
C PRO A 164 3.74 16.68 -19.31
N ASP A 165 3.12 15.53 -19.53
CA ASP A 165 2.78 14.60 -18.45
C ASP A 165 2.79 13.15 -18.95
N SER A 166 3.11 12.22 -18.06
CA SER A 166 3.30 10.80 -18.36
C SER A 166 1.99 10.13 -18.78
N VAL A 167 2.09 9.04 -19.53
CA VAL A 167 0.93 8.21 -19.92
C VAL A 167 1.13 6.81 -19.40
N ILE A 168 0.13 6.30 -18.68
CA ILE A 168 0.16 4.99 -18.03
C ILE A 168 -0.97 4.14 -18.61
N ILE A 169 -0.63 3.00 -19.20
CA ILE A 169 -1.59 2.04 -19.76
C ILE A 169 -1.30 0.71 -19.09
N HIS A 170 -2.22 0.23 -18.25
CA HIS A 170 -2.06 -1.04 -17.54
C HIS A 170 -2.23 -2.25 -18.48
N GLU A 171 -2.06 -3.44 -17.94
CA GLU A 171 -2.06 -4.68 -18.70
C GLU A 171 -3.42 -5.01 -19.32
N HIS A 172 -3.37 -5.70 -20.46
CA HIS A 172 -4.55 -6.17 -21.18
C HIS A 172 -5.51 -5.02 -21.52
N VAL A 173 -5.00 -3.89 -21.99
CA VAL A 173 -5.81 -2.80 -22.54
C VAL A 173 -5.97 -2.96 -24.06
N TRP A 174 -7.19 -2.75 -24.56
CA TRP A 174 -7.48 -2.67 -25.98
C TRP A 174 -7.72 -1.22 -26.42
N LEU A 175 -6.82 -0.68 -27.25
CA LEU A 175 -7.04 0.57 -27.97
C LEU A 175 -7.60 0.29 -29.36
N GLY A 176 -8.84 0.72 -29.59
CA GLY A 176 -9.56 0.59 -30.86
C GLY A 176 -8.92 1.40 -31.98
N ASN A 177 -9.37 1.16 -33.21
CA ASN A 177 -8.80 1.80 -34.40
C ASN A 177 -8.86 3.34 -34.26
N SER A 178 -7.75 4.02 -34.54
CA SER A 178 -7.65 5.48 -34.48
C SER A 178 -7.94 6.09 -33.09
N ALA A 179 -7.89 5.30 -32.01
CA ALA A 179 -7.98 5.82 -30.65
C ALA A 179 -6.74 6.68 -30.32
N ARG A 180 -6.97 7.74 -29.53
CA ARG A 180 -5.93 8.67 -29.09
C ARG A 180 -5.83 8.69 -27.57
N VAL A 181 -4.62 8.69 -27.05
CA VAL A 181 -4.32 8.80 -25.62
C VAL A 181 -3.51 10.07 -25.39
N SER A 182 -4.07 10.98 -24.61
CA SER A 182 -3.49 12.29 -24.32
C SER A 182 -2.56 12.23 -23.10
N LYS A 183 -1.74 13.27 -22.91
CA LYS A 183 -0.83 13.40 -21.77
C LYS A 183 -1.58 13.29 -20.43
N GLY A 184 -0.92 12.73 -19.41
CA GLY A 184 -1.51 12.54 -18.08
C GLY A 184 -2.60 11.46 -18.02
N CYS A 185 -2.85 10.73 -19.11
CA CYS A 185 -3.88 9.70 -19.13
C CYS A 185 -3.40 8.41 -18.46
N VAL A 186 -4.24 7.87 -17.58
CA VAL A 186 -4.05 6.57 -16.92
C VAL A 186 -5.20 5.64 -17.34
N ILE A 187 -4.91 4.49 -17.93
CA ILE A 187 -5.91 3.51 -18.39
C ILE A 187 -5.74 2.21 -17.63
N GLY A 188 -6.70 1.89 -16.76
CA GLY A 188 -6.69 0.68 -15.93
C GLY A 188 -6.79 -0.62 -16.74
N GLY A 189 -6.36 -1.73 -16.14
CA GLY A 189 -6.21 -3.00 -16.83
C GLY A 189 -7.53 -3.60 -17.32
N GLY A 190 -7.50 -4.34 -18.43
CA GLY A 190 -8.70 -4.97 -19.01
C GLY A 190 -9.66 -4.00 -19.71
N THR A 191 -9.29 -2.72 -19.86
CA THR A 191 -10.15 -1.68 -20.45
C THR A 191 -10.11 -1.66 -21.96
N VAL A 192 -11.25 -1.31 -22.57
CA VAL A 192 -11.40 -1.07 -24.00
C VAL A 192 -11.64 0.41 -24.25
N VAL A 193 -10.78 1.04 -25.05
CA VAL A 193 -11.00 2.37 -25.61
C VAL A 193 -11.50 2.21 -27.03
N GLY A 194 -12.74 2.61 -27.28
CA GLY A 194 -13.40 2.46 -28.57
C GLY A 194 -12.68 3.19 -29.70
N GLN A 195 -13.01 2.79 -30.93
CA GLN A 195 -12.48 3.42 -32.14
C GLN A 195 -12.72 4.95 -32.15
N ASN A 196 -11.79 5.70 -32.74
CA ASN A 196 -11.82 7.17 -32.86
C ASN A 196 -11.95 7.95 -31.54
N SER A 197 -11.76 7.29 -30.39
CA SER A 197 -11.99 7.93 -29.08
C SER A 197 -10.75 8.69 -28.59
N ILE A 198 -10.95 9.73 -27.78
CA ILE A 198 -9.87 10.50 -27.15
C ILE A 198 -9.87 10.24 -25.65
N ALA A 199 -8.97 9.36 -25.20
CA ALA A 199 -8.73 9.09 -23.80
C ALA A 199 -7.88 10.22 -23.18
N SER A 200 -8.34 10.71 -22.02
CA SER A 200 -7.71 11.76 -21.22
C SER A 200 -8.12 11.58 -19.76
N GLY A 201 -7.24 11.93 -18.82
CA GLY A 201 -7.45 11.68 -17.38
C GLY A 201 -7.44 10.19 -17.03
N SER A 202 -8.11 9.82 -15.94
CA SER A 202 -8.13 8.44 -15.43
C SER A 202 -9.32 7.65 -15.95
N LEU A 203 -9.04 6.55 -16.65
CA LEU A 203 -10.00 5.56 -17.12
C LEU A 203 -9.89 4.32 -16.25
N HIS A 204 -10.97 3.98 -15.54
CA HIS A 204 -11.08 2.78 -14.73
C HIS A 204 -10.87 1.52 -15.60
N GLY A 205 -10.20 0.52 -15.05
CA GLY A 205 -10.07 -0.84 -15.56
C GLY A 205 -11.42 -1.54 -15.81
N ARG A 206 -11.37 -2.63 -16.58
CA ARG A 206 -12.52 -3.50 -16.92
C ARG A 206 -13.76 -2.70 -17.34
N SER A 207 -13.53 -1.70 -18.17
CA SER A 207 -14.56 -0.79 -18.64
C SER A 207 -14.44 -0.54 -20.14
N ILE A 208 -15.52 -0.11 -20.77
CA ILE A 208 -15.53 0.39 -22.15
C ILE A 208 -15.66 1.91 -22.09
N TYR A 209 -14.76 2.61 -22.78
CA TYR A 209 -14.84 4.05 -22.98
C TYR A 209 -14.96 4.36 -24.46
N ALA A 210 -15.80 5.32 -24.84
CA ALA A 210 -15.82 5.83 -26.21
C ALA A 210 -16.17 7.32 -26.27
N GLY A 211 -15.88 7.95 -27.40
CA GLY A 211 -16.14 9.37 -27.67
C GLY A 211 -14.92 10.26 -27.53
N ALA A 212 -15.12 11.56 -27.77
CA ALA A 212 -14.06 12.57 -27.74
C ALA A 212 -14.60 13.85 -27.05
N PRO A 213 -14.31 14.05 -25.75
CA PRO A 213 -13.52 13.19 -24.87
C PRO A 213 -14.22 11.86 -24.54
N ALA A 214 -13.44 10.81 -24.30
CA ALA A 214 -13.99 9.49 -24.03
C ALA A 214 -14.78 9.48 -22.71
N ARG A 215 -15.91 8.76 -22.69
CA ARG A 215 -16.78 8.57 -21.53
C ARG A 215 -17.03 7.09 -21.31
N LYS A 216 -17.15 6.70 -20.03
CA LYS A 216 -17.43 5.32 -19.65
C LYS A 216 -18.83 4.94 -20.18
N LEU A 217 -18.89 3.90 -21.00
CA LEU A 217 -20.14 3.34 -21.51
C LEU A 217 -20.60 2.13 -20.70
N ARG A 218 -19.65 1.33 -20.22
CA ARG A 218 -19.92 0.10 -19.47
C ARG A 218 -18.76 -0.22 -18.54
N SER A 219 -19.06 -0.81 -17.39
CA SER A 219 -18.10 -1.39 -16.44
C SER A 219 -18.30 -2.90 -16.34
N ASN A 220 -17.42 -3.59 -15.61
CA ASN A 220 -17.47 -5.04 -15.39
C ASN A 220 -17.49 -5.84 -16.70
N ILE A 221 -16.56 -5.51 -17.59
CA ILE A 221 -16.33 -6.23 -18.84
C ILE A 221 -14.97 -6.94 -18.80
N ALA A 222 -14.84 -7.96 -19.63
CA ALA A 222 -13.56 -8.50 -20.02
C ALA A 222 -13.54 -8.64 -21.54
N TRP A 223 -12.39 -8.47 -22.17
CA TRP A 223 -12.21 -8.72 -23.59
C TRP A 223 -11.24 -9.89 -23.80
N SER A 224 -11.24 -10.46 -24.99
CA SER A 224 -10.30 -11.51 -25.38
C SER A 224 -9.96 -11.36 -26.87
N ARG A 225 -8.85 -11.97 -27.28
CA ARG A 225 -8.45 -12.01 -28.71
C ARG A 225 -9.22 -13.07 -29.50
N GLY A 226 -9.80 -14.06 -28.81
CA GLY A 226 -10.63 -15.11 -29.39
C GLY A 226 -12.11 -14.84 -29.18
N GLU A 227 -12.97 -15.66 -29.76
CA GLU A 227 -14.43 -15.43 -29.76
C GLU A 227 -15.15 -15.97 -28.51
N SER A 228 -14.44 -16.72 -27.65
CA SER A 228 -15.02 -17.37 -26.46
C SER A 228 -14.56 -16.73 -25.16
N PHE A 229 -15.45 -16.69 -24.15
CA PHE A 229 -15.09 -16.30 -22.77
C PHE A 229 -13.98 -17.17 -22.17
N ARG A 230 -13.81 -18.42 -22.65
CA ARG A 230 -12.68 -19.28 -22.28
C ARG A 230 -11.32 -18.66 -22.64
N SER A 231 -11.29 -17.76 -23.63
CA SER A 231 -10.09 -17.06 -24.10
C SER A 231 -9.77 -15.78 -23.32
N VAL A 232 -10.64 -15.35 -22.39
CA VAL A 232 -10.34 -14.25 -21.47
C VAL A 232 -9.23 -14.71 -20.52
N PRO A 233 -8.18 -13.92 -20.26
CA PRO A 233 -7.17 -14.30 -19.27
C PRO A 233 -7.81 -14.48 -17.88
N GLU A 234 -7.41 -15.51 -17.13
CA GLU A 234 -8.01 -15.87 -15.83
C GLU A 234 -8.16 -14.66 -14.89
N LYS A 235 -7.11 -13.83 -14.78
CA LYS A 235 -7.12 -12.61 -13.96
C LYS A 235 -8.30 -11.69 -14.25
N PHE A 236 -8.80 -11.63 -15.49
CA PHE A 236 -9.90 -10.75 -15.90
C PHE A 236 -11.27 -11.42 -15.90
N LYS A 237 -11.37 -12.73 -15.61
CA LYS A 237 -12.67 -13.43 -15.60
C LYS A 237 -13.54 -13.07 -14.42
N ARG A 238 -12.96 -12.71 -13.28
CA ARG A 238 -13.68 -12.39 -12.03
C ARG A 238 -13.03 -11.23 -11.30
N THR A 239 -13.85 -10.44 -10.61
CA THR A 239 -13.37 -9.42 -9.67
C THR A 239 -13.30 -10.03 -8.28
N THR A 240 -12.57 -9.41 -7.36
CA THR A 240 -12.43 -9.88 -6.00
C THR A 240 -13.20 -8.99 -5.02
N LEU A 241 -13.92 -9.62 -4.09
CA LEU A 241 -14.42 -9.01 -2.86
C LEU A 241 -13.40 -9.27 -1.75
N HIS A 242 -12.65 -8.24 -1.40
CA HIS A 242 -11.80 -8.23 -0.21
C HIS A 242 -12.66 -7.97 1.01
N PHE A 243 -12.92 -9.00 1.81
CA PHE A 243 -13.60 -8.82 3.08
C PHE A 243 -12.56 -8.62 4.19
N ILE A 244 -12.66 -7.50 4.90
CA ILE A 244 -11.75 -7.06 5.96
C ILE A 244 -12.52 -7.10 7.28
N PRO A 245 -12.50 -8.24 7.99
CA PRO A 245 -13.05 -8.35 9.34
C PRO A 245 -12.13 -7.67 10.36
N HIS A 246 -12.72 -7.03 11.36
CA HIS A 246 -11.99 -6.30 12.39
C HIS A 246 -12.47 -6.67 13.80
N GLY A 247 -11.66 -7.47 14.51
CA GLY A 247 -11.91 -7.84 15.89
C GLY A 247 -11.28 -6.89 16.90
N GLY A 248 -11.62 -7.08 18.18
CA GLY A 248 -11.01 -6.34 19.28
C GLY A 248 -12.06 -5.65 20.14
N GLN A 249 -11.76 -4.42 20.59
CA GLN A 249 -12.59 -3.70 21.55
C GLN A 249 -12.89 -2.24 21.14
N SER A 250 -13.13 -1.36 22.12
CA SER A 250 -13.74 -0.03 21.96
C SER A 250 -13.20 0.79 20.79
N LEU A 251 -11.89 0.74 20.56
CA LEU A 251 -11.24 1.49 19.49
C LEU A 251 -11.55 0.95 18.09
N ALA A 252 -11.73 -0.37 17.92
CA ALA A 252 -12.17 -0.97 16.65
C ALA A 252 -13.58 -0.51 16.26
N THR A 253 -14.45 -0.25 17.25
CA THR A 253 -15.82 0.23 17.05
C THR A 253 -15.93 1.75 16.94
N GLY A 254 -14.81 2.49 17.03
CA GLY A 254 -14.84 3.96 17.09
C GLY A 254 -15.55 4.51 18.34
N ALA A 255 -15.56 3.75 19.45
CA ALA A 255 -16.12 4.23 20.71
C ALA A 255 -15.26 5.33 21.31
N GLY A 256 -15.90 6.36 21.86
CA GLY A 256 -15.20 7.54 22.40
C GLY A 256 -14.73 8.55 21.34
N ALA A 257 -14.90 8.25 20.05
CA ALA A 257 -14.68 9.19 18.95
C ALA A 257 -15.83 10.23 18.86
N LYS A 258 -16.06 11.01 19.94
CA LYS A 258 -17.08 12.05 19.97
C LYS A 258 -16.66 13.24 19.11
N TYR A 259 -17.58 13.74 18.27
CA TYR A 259 -17.39 15.01 17.58
C TYR A 259 -17.56 16.17 18.57
N LEU A 260 -16.71 17.18 18.48
CA LEU A 260 -16.92 18.43 19.22
C LEU A 260 -18.06 19.20 18.54
N PRO A 261 -18.88 19.97 19.28
CA PRO A 261 -20.00 20.74 18.70
C PRO A 261 -19.62 21.73 17.58
N VAL A 262 -18.32 22.00 17.41
CA VAL A 262 -17.76 22.94 16.42
C VAL A 262 -17.07 22.21 15.25
N ASP A 263 -16.84 20.90 15.35
CA ASP A 263 -16.14 20.09 14.34
C ASP A 263 -16.96 18.84 14.01
N ASP A 264 -18.01 19.08 13.22
CA ASP A 264 -19.05 18.11 12.85
C ASP A 264 -18.68 17.29 11.60
N ARG A 265 -17.37 17.12 11.33
CA ARG A 265 -16.90 16.55 10.05
C ARG A 265 -16.43 15.10 10.22
N ILE A 266 -17.10 14.18 9.52
CA ILE A 266 -16.55 12.86 9.20
C ILE A 266 -15.30 13.07 8.35
N TYR A 267 -14.16 12.48 8.75
CA TYR A 267 -12.88 12.72 8.09
C TYR A 267 -12.74 11.86 6.83
N SER A 268 -13.17 10.60 6.88
CA SER A 268 -13.20 9.75 5.69
C SER A 268 -14.32 10.14 4.73
N LYS A 269 -13.95 10.24 3.46
CA LYS A 269 -14.91 10.36 2.36
C LYS A 269 -14.63 9.21 1.40
N ILE A 270 -15.49 8.19 1.45
CA ILE A 270 -15.36 7.07 0.52
C ILE A 270 -15.63 7.60 -0.89
N PRO A 271 -14.72 7.36 -1.86
CA PRO A 271 -14.94 7.78 -3.24
C PRO A 271 -16.28 7.21 -3.76
N PRO A 272 -17.06 7.99 -4.55
CA PRO A 272 -18.35 7.55 -5.11
C PRO A 272 -18.11 6.52 -6.23
N THR A 273 -17.71 5.32 -5.82
CA THR A 273 -17.12 4.31 -6.70
C THR A 273 -17.79 2.95 -6.55
N ASP A 274 -18.79 2.82 -5.67
CA ASP A 274 -19.57 1.59 -5.46
C ASP A 274 -18.72 0.40 -4.94
N ARG A 275 -17.46 0.66 -4.56
CA ARG A 275 -16.47 -0.37 -4.20
C ARG A 275 -16.14 -0.45 -2.71
N GLY A 276 -16.36 0.62 -1.95
CA GLY A 276 -16.26 0.61 -0.50
C GLY A 276 -17.61 0.25 0.09
N LEU A 277 -17.72 -0.96 0.61
CA LEU A 277 -18.99 -1.59 0.96
C LEU A 277 -19.08 -1.87 2.45
N MET A 278 -20.30 -1.81 2.96
CA MET A 278 -20.68 -2.34 4.26
C MET A 278 -21.95 -3.16 4.12
N PHE A 279 -22.23 -4.05 5.06
CA PHE A 279 -23.55 -4.65 5.18
C PHE A 279 -24.59 -3.56 5.46
N ASN A 280 -25.85 -3.79 5.12
CA ASN A 280 -26.94 -2.82 5.38
C ASN A 280 -27.10 -2.48 6.88
N SER A 281 -26.61 -3.37 7.74
CA SER A 281 -26.48 -3.18 9.20
C SER A 281 -25.27 -2.33 9.62
N GLY A 282 -24.58 -1.70 8.66
CA GLY A 282 -23.49 -0.76 8.89
C GLY A 282 -22.11 -1.42 8.98
N THR A 283 -21.15 -0.65 9.49
CA THR A 283 -19.76 -1.11 9.72
C THR A 283 -19.56 -1.83 11.05
N ARG A 284 -20.51 -1.74 11.99
CA ARG A 284 -20.39 -2.24 13.38
C ARG A 284 -21.30 -3.42 13.71
N GLY A 285 -20.69 -4.49 14.22
CA GLY A 285 -21.30 -5.71 14.76
C GLY A 285 -22.33 -5.47 15.86
N ALA A 286 -23.06 -6.54 16.23
CA ALA A 286 -24.03 -6.53 17.33
C ALA A 286 -23.37 -6.59 18.73
N GLY A 287 -22.04 -6.63 18.82
CA GLY A 287 -21.32 -6.66 20.08
C GLY A 287 -21.55 -7.95 20.86
N ASP A 288 -22.26 -7.87 22.00
CA ASP A 288 -22.60 -9.03 22.83
C ASP A 288 -23.88 -9.75 22.36
N GLU A 289 -24.64 -9.12 21.47
CA GLU A 289 -25.79 -9.76 20.82
C GLU A 289 -25.35 -10.48 19.56
N LEU A 290 -26.18 -11.40 19.09
CA LEU A 290 -25.93 -12.13 17.85
C LEU A 290 -26.55 -11.37 16.67
N VAL A 291 -25.73 -11.04 15.66
CA VAL A 291 -26.19 -10.41 14.41
C VAL A 291 -27.21 -11.32 13.72
N ASN A 292 -28.35 -10.76 13.31
CA ASN A 292 -29.36 -11.50 12.56
C ASN A 292 -28.81 -11.82 11.15
N PRO A 293 -28.79 -13.08 10.68
CA PRO A 293 -28.32 -13.41 9.33
C PRO A 293 -29.03 -12.63 8.20
N SER A 294 -30.28 -12.21 8.39
CA SER A 294 -30.99 -11.36 7.42
C SER A 294 -30.33 -10.00 7.20
N ASP A 295 -29.58 -9.51 8.19
CA ASP A 295 -28.90 -8.21 8.15
C ASP A 295 -27.58 -8.25 7.36
N LEU A 296 -27.19 -9.46 6.93
CA LEU A 296 -25.95 -9.74 6.21
C LEU A 296 -26.21 -10.13 4.76
N VAL A 297 -27.45 -10.00 4.26
CA VAL A 297 -27.84 -10.45 2.91
C VAL A 297 -27.44 -9.49 1.80
N ASN A 298 -27.39 -8.20 2.11
CA ASN A 298 -27.14 -7.11 1.16
C ASN A 298 -25.97 -6.23 1.62
N VAL A 299 -25.44 -5.45 0.68
CA VAL A 299 -24.40 -4.44 0.91
C VAL A 299 -24.80 -3.11 0.31
N GLU A 300 -24.30 -2.04 0.90
CA GLU A 300 -24.43 -0.66 0.42
C GLU A 300 -23.10 0.08 0.50
N ALA A 301 -23.04 1.27 -0.12
CA ALA A 301 -21.87 2.13 -0.01
C ALA A 301 -21.60 2.47 1.46
N ALA A 302 -20.38 2.18 1.90
CA ALA A 302 -20.02 2.38 3.28
C ALA A 302 -20.07 3.86 3.67
N HIS A 303 -20.61 4.11 4.85
CA HIS A 303 -20.66 5.42 5.48
C HIS A 303 -20.66 5.23 6.99
N GLU A 304 -20.20 6.23 7.73
CA GLU A 304 -20.28 6.21 9.18
C GLU A 304 -21.66 6.64 9.65
N ARG A 305 -22.15 5.99 10.71
CA ARG A 305 -23.35 6.41 11.44
C ARG A 305 -22.92 6.89 12.82
N TYR A 306 -23.16 8.15 13.10
CA TYR A 306 -22.85 8.75 14.39
C TYR A 306 -23.92 8.44 15.43
N SER A 307 -23.50 8.16 16.66
CA SER A 307 -24.37 8.16 17.84
C SER A 307 -23.68 8.87 19.01
N SER A 308 -24.40 9.12 20.11
CA SER A 308 -23.86 9.81 21.30
C SER A 308 -22.63 9.14 21.93
N TYR A 309 -22.34 7.88 21.58
CA TYR A 309 -21.24 7.09 22.13
C TYR A 309 -20.19 6.66 21.07
N ASN A 310 -20.58 6.52 19.80
CA ASN A 310 -19.72 6.00 18.73
C ASN A 310 -19.60 7.01 17.57
N GLY A 311 -18.36 7.20 17.10
CA GLY A 311 -18.01 8.12 16.01
C GLY A 311 -17.69 7.41 14.68
N GLU A 312 -16.60 7.81 14.06
CA GLU A 312 -16.01 7.13 12.89
C GLU A 312 -15.29 5.84 13.31
N THR A 313 -15.48 4.74 12.60
CA THR A 313 -14.64 3.53 12.75
C THR A 313 -13.34 3.70 11.97
N PRO A 314 -12.30 2.90 12.25
CA PRO A 314 -11.12 2.83 11.37
C PRO A 314 -11.47 2.38 9.94
N GLY A 315 -12.59 1.67 9.76
CA GLY A 315 -12.92 0.97 8.53
C GLY A 315 -13.20 1.86 7.33
N THR A 316 -13.89 2.98 7.51
CA THR A 316 -14.27 3.86 6.39
C THR A 316 -13.07 4.61 5.83
N ALA A 317 -12.17 5.10 6.68
CA ALA A 317 -10.89 5.66 6.27
C ALA A 317 -9.98 4.59 5.64
N LEU A 318 -9.94 3.39 6.22
CA LEU A 318 -9.21 2.25 5.65
C LEU A 318 -9.66 1.96 4.22
N MET A 319 -10.98 1.83 4.01
CA MET A 319 -11.55 1.56 2.69
C MET A 319 -11.27 2.70 1.71
N ALA A 320 -11.48 3.96 2.13
CA ALA A 320 -11.23 5.12 1.27
C ALA A 320 -9.78 5.15 0.76
N TRP A 321 -8.83 4.93 1.67
CA TRP A 321 -7.41 4.89 1.33
C TRP A 321 -7.06 3.69 0.46
N LEU A 322 -7.46 2.47 0.85
CA LEU A 322 -7.16 1.24 0.11
C LEU A 322 -7.71 1.29 -1.32
N ILE A 323 -8.93 1.79 -1.50
CA ILE A 323 -9.56 1.94 -2.81
C ILE A 323 -8.79 2.92 -3.69
N ALA A 324 -8.38 4.07 -3.14
CA ALA A 324 -7.58 5.05 -3.86
C ALA A 324 -6.23 4.46 -4.30
N GLU A 325 -5.59 3.66 -3.46
CA GLU A 325 -4.33 3.00 -3.82
C GLU A 325 -4.49 1.83 -4.78
N LEU A 326 -5.58 1.06 -4.69
CA LEU A 326 -5.89 0.03 -5.68
C LEU A 326 -6.09 0.65 -7.07
N ASP A 327 -6.74 1.82 -7.14
CA ASP A 327 -6.89 2.57 -8.40
C ASP A 327 -5.53 3.01 -8.96
N ARG A 328 -4.65 3.56 -8.12
CA ARG A 328 -3.28 3.91 -8.52
C ARG A 328 -2.49 2.69 -8.98
N GLY A 329 -2.76 1.54 -8.37
CA GLY A 329 -2.21 0.24 -8.76
C GLY A 329 -2.85 -0.38 -10.01
N GLY A 330 -3.76 0.32 -10.69
CA GLY A 330 -4.45 -0.17 -11.89
C GLY A 330 -5.59 -1.16 -11.63
N ASN A 331 -5.93 -1.42 -10.36
CA ASN A 331 -7.03 -2.27 -9.93
C ASN A 331 -8.24 -1.43 -9.50
N SER A 332 -9.04 -1.02 -10.48
CA SER A 332 -10.21 -0.18 -10.22
C SER A 332 -11.53 -0.94 -10.19
N TRP A 333 -11.50 -2.26 -9.95
CA TRP A 333 -12.66 -3.14 -10.05
C TRP A 333 -12.88 -4.00 -8.81
N ASP A 334 -11.84 -4.26 -8.02
CA ASP A 334 -12.00 -4.99 -6.77
C ASP A 334 -12.75 -4.16 -5.74
N THR A 335 -13.53 -4.84 -4.92
CA THR A 335 -14.36 -4.24 -3.88
C THR A 335 -13.83 -4.58 -2.51
N VAL A 336 -14.00 -3.66 -1.57
CA VAL A 336 -13.60 -3.81 -0.19
C VAL A 336 -14.86 -3.78 0.67
N LEU A 337 -15.11 -4.84 1.42
CA LEU A 337 -16.17 -4.93 2.41
C LEU A 337 -15.52 -4.89 3.79
N TYR A 338 -15.94 -3.96 4.64
CA TYR A 338 -15.44 -3.86 6.00
C TYR A 338 -16.53 -4.15 7.02
N ARG A 339 -16.17 -4.86 8.09
CA ARG A 339 -17.04 -5.08 9.24
C ARG A 339 -16.22 -5.28 10.51
N THR A 340 -16.59 -4.59 11.59
CA THR A 340 -16.04 -4.89 12.91
C THR A 340 -17.00 -5.75 13.73
N HIS A 341 -16.53 -6.90 14.21
CA HIS A 341 -17.23 -7.75 15.20
C HIS A 341 -16.76 -7.48 16.63
N ALA A 342 -16.03 -6.38 16.86
CA ALA A 342 -15.48 -6.00 18.14
C ALA A 342 -16.55 -5.63 19.19
N LYS A 343 -16.16 -5.72 20.47
CA LYS A 343 -16.97 -5.26 21.60
C LYS A 343 -16.14 -4.50 22.61
N GLY A 344 -16.57 -3.28 22.93
CA GLY A 344 -15.92 -2.42 23.90
C GLY A 344 -15.79 -3.01 25.30
N GLY A 345 -14.65 -2.74 25.95
CA GLY A 345 -14.37 -3.11 27.35
C GLY A 345 -14.23 -4.62 27.61
N ARG A 346 -13.86 -5.41 26.60
CA ARG A 346 -13.73 -6.87 26.72
C ARG A 346 -12.28 -7.34 26.63
N GLU A 347 -11.93 -8.25 27.52
CA GLU A 347 -10.71 -9.06 27.44
C GLU A 347 -10.77 -10.01 26.23
N ILE A 348 -9.61 -10.44 25.73
CA ILE A 348 -9.51 -11.38 24.59
C ILE A 348 -10.30 -12.68 24.84
N ALA A 349 -10.40 -13.13 26.09
CA ALA A 349 -11.14 -14.33 26.46
C ALA A 349 -12.65 -14.22 26.15
N ARG A 350 -13.22 -13.00 26.21
CA ARG A 350 -14.63 -12.70 25.91
C ARG A 350 -14.88 -12.34 24.44
N LEU A 351 -13.82 -12.23 23.65
CA LEU A 351 -13.87 -11.96 22.20
C LEU A 351 -13.57 -13.22 21.37
N SER A 352 -13.08 -14.28 22.01
CA SER A 352 -12.67 -15.55 21.41
C SER A 352 -13.84 -16.51 21.17
N ARG A 353 -13.57 -17.61 20.47
CA ARG A 353 -14.55 -18.68 20.14
C ARG A 353 -15.41 -19.06 21.35
N GLY A 354 -16.71 -19.20 21.11
CA GLY A 354 -17.71 -19.49 22.14
C GLY A 354 -18.41 -18.25 22.72
N ASN A 355 -17.94 -17.05 22.39
CA ASN A 355 -18.58 -15.79 22.77
C ASN A 355 -19.29 -15.12 21.57
N PRO A 356 -20.31 -14.27 21.81
CA PRO A 356 -21.06 -13.62 20.74
C PRO A 356 -20.23 -12.83 19.72
N PRO A 357 -19.18 -12.06 20.09
CA PRO A 357 -18.32 -11.39 19.12
C PRO A 357 -17.69 -12.33 18.09
N PHE A 358 -17.23 -13.52 18.52
CA PHE A 358 -16.68 -14.51 17.59
C PHE A 358 -17.78 -15.17 16.74
N SER A 359 -18.94 -15.48 17.32
CA SER A 359 -20.09 -15.99 16.56
C SER A 359 -20.60 -14.99 15.52
N ASN A 360 -20.50 -13.69 15.80
CA ASN A 360 -20.78 -12.64 14.83
C ASN A 360 -19.81 -12.68 13.66
N PHE A 361 -18.50 -12.80 13.92
CA PHE A 361 -17.50 -13.02 12.87
C PHE A 361 -17.83 -14.23 11.99
N GLU A 362 -18.24 -15.37 12.57
CA GLU A 362 -18.63 -16.55 11.78
C GLU A 362 -19.80 -16.25 10.83
N ARG A 363 -20.81 -15.53 11.31
CA ARG A 363 -21.97 -15.11 10.50
C ARG A 363 -21.59 -14.11 9.42
N GLU A 364 -20.72 -13.15 9.75
CA GLU A 364 -20.26 -12.10 8.85
C GLU A 364 -19.39 -12.68 7.71
N VAL A 365 -18.51 -13.64 8.00
CA VAL A 365 -17.74 -14.36 6.96
C VAL A 365 -18.67 -15.15 6.03
N ALA A 366 -19.68 -15.84 6.58
CA ALA A 366 -20.68 -16.54 5.77
C ALA A 366 -21.51 -15.59 4.90
N GLY A 367 -21.91 -14.44 5.45
CA GLY A 367 -22.59 -13.37 4.71
C GLY A 367 -21.76 -12.85 3.55
N ALA A 368 -20.49 -12.51 3.80
CA ALA A 368 -19.57 -12.01 2.79
C ALA A 368 -19.31 -13.05 1.67
N ALA A 369 -19.12 -14.33 2.03
CA ALA A 369 -18.91 -15.40 1.06
C ALA A 369 -20.12 -15.60 0.13
N ARG A 370 -21.33 -15.55 0.68
CA ARG A 370 -22.57 -15.62 -0.11
C ARG A 370 -22.70 -14.41 -1.04
N ILE A 371 -22.43 -13.19 -0.56
CA ILE A 371 -22.45 -11.97 -1.41
C ILE A 371 -21.45 -12.10 -2.57
N ALA A 372 -20.24 -12.58 -2.31
CA ALA A 372 -19.25 -12.80 -3.36
C ALA A 372 -19.76 -13.81 -4.41
N GLN A 373 -20.32 -14.93 -3.96
CA GLN A 373 -20.88 -15.95 -4.84
C GLN A 373 -22.04 -15.41 -5.70
N GLU A 374 -23.02 -14.75 -5.09
CA GLU A 374 -24.19 -14.17 -5.77
C GLU A 374 -23.79 -13.07 -6.77
N SER A 375 -22.71 -12.34 -6.49
CA SER A 375 -22.15 -11.32 -7.38
C SER A 375 -21.10 -11.85 -8.38
N SER A 376 -20.90 -13.17 -8.45
CA SER A 376 -19.89 -13.81 -9.32
C SER A 376 -18.47 -13.29 -9.11
N ARG A 377 -18.11 -13.00 -7.87
CA ARG A 377 -16.79 -12.53 -7.43
C ARG A 377 -16.06 -13.62 -6.66
N ASP A 378 -14.74 -13.59 -6.73
CA ASP A 378 -13.93 -14.37 -5.79
C ASP A 378 -13.92 -13.64 -4.44
N ILE A 379 -13.89 -14.38 -3.33
CA ILE A 379 -13.74 -13.80 -1.99
C ILE A 379 -12.29 -13.95 -1.51
N ASN A 380 -11.75 -12.87 -0.94
CA ASN A 380 -10.42 -12.88 -0.34
C ASN A 380 -10.46 -12.30 1.08
N ILE A 381 -9.98 -13.09 2.05
CA ILE A 381 -9.91 -12.74 3.48
C ILE A 381 -8.53 -13.11 4.02
N PRO A 382 -7.46 -12.40 3.63
CA PRO A 382 -6.09 -12.82 3.94
C PRO A 382 -5.67 -12.47 5.37
N ALA A 383 -6.43 -11.61 6.05
CA ALA A 383 -6.15 -11.20 7.43
C ALA A 383 -7.41 -10.76 8.17
N VAL A 384 -7.35 -10.85 9.49
CA VAL A 384 -8.27 -10.18 10.42
C VAL A 384 -7.52 -9.03 11.09
N LEU A 385 -8.13 -7.84 11.12
CA LEU A 385 -7.58 -6.71 11.88
C LEU A 385 -7.86 -6.89 13.37
N TRP A 386 -6.96 -6.41 14.22
CA TRP A 386 -7.10 -6.55 15.67
C TRP A 386 -6.66 -5.30 16.43
N THR A 387 -7.63 -4.61 17.03
CA THR A 387 -7.41 -3.47 17.93
C THR A 387 -7.87 -3.83 19.35
N GLN A 388 -6.94 -4.34 20.18
CA GLN A 388 -7.22 -4.75 21.54
C GLN A 388 -5.96 -4.74 22.42
N GLY A 389 -6.16 -4.85 23.73
CA GLY A 389 -5.12 -5.08 24.72
C GLY A 389 -5.34 -4.28 26.00
N GLU A 390 -6.14 -3.22 25.94
CA GLU A 390 -6.31 -2.33 27.09
C GLU A 390 -7.07 -3.01 28.25
N ALA A 391 -7.99 -3.94 27.96
CA ALA A 391 -8.72 -4.68 28.99
C ALA A 391 -7.90 -5.83 29.60
N ASP A 392 -6.91 -6.37 28.87
CA ASP A 392 -6.05 -7.46 29.33
C ASP A 392 -4.82 -6.96 30.10
N ARG A 393 -4.52 -5.65 30.06
CA ARG A 393 -3.31 -5.02 30.61
C ARG A 393 -2.89 -5.51 32.00
N ASN A 394 -3.87 -5.74 32.88
CA ASN A 394 -3.63 -6.12 34.27
C ASN A 394 -4.17 -7.52 34.61
N ASN A 395 -4.70 -8.24 33.61
CA ASN A 395 -5.49 -9.46 33.82
C ASN A 395 -4.81 -10.72 33.28
N THR A 396 -3.73 -10.56 32.50
CA THR A 396 -2.94 -11.66 31.96
C THR A 396 -1.48 -11.22 31.78
N ASP A 397 -0.58 -12.19 31.69
CA ASP A 397 0.84 -11.96 31.46
C ASP A 397 1.20 -11.98 29.96
N ARG A 398 2.46 -11.67 29.65
CA ARG A 398 3.00 -11.63 28.28
C ARG A 398 2.77 -12.95 27.52
N ARG A 399 3.01 -14.08 28.18
CA ARG A 399 2.94 -15.41 27.56
C ARG A 399 1.48 -15.82 27.32
N GLY A 400 0.62 -15.68 28.32
CA GLY A 400 -0.80 -16.03 28.26
C GLY A 400 -1.54 -15.21 27.22
N TYR A 401 -1.23 -13.92 27.08
CA TYR A 401 -1.81 -13.09 26.02
C TYR A 401 -1.33 -13.55 24.63
N ALA A 402 -0.03 -13.83 24.46
CA ALA A 402 0.51 -14.32 23.19
C ALA A 402 -0.12 -15.66 22.76
N GLU A 403 -0.28 -16.60 23.70
CA GLU A 403 -0.96 -17.88 23.47
C GLU A 403 -2.44 -17.69 23.09
N SER A 404 -3.13 -16.75 23.75
CA SER A 404 -4.52 -16.40 23.43
C SER A 404 -4.67 -15.82 22.02
N LEU A 405 -3.75 -14.95 21.59
CA LEU A 405 -3.72 -14.41 20.23
C LEU A 405 -3.46 -15.49 19.18
N ARG A 406 -2.51 -16.41 19.41
CA ARG A 406 -2.26 -17.55 18.51
C ARG A 406 -3.50 -18.41 18.33
N ARG A 407 -4.16 -18.77 19.43
CA ARG A 407 -5.40 -19.56 19.39
C ARG A 407 -6.50 -18.83 18.62
N LEU A 408 -6.69 -17.55 18.89
CA LEU A 408 -7.71 -16.73 18.22
C LEU A 408 -7.46 -16.65 16.71
N ARG A 409 -6.21 -16.45 16.27
CA ARG A 409 -5.85 -16.45 14.84
C ARG A 409 -6.17 -17.79 14.18
N CYS A 410 -5.78 -18.91 14.79
CA CYS A 410 -6.11 -20.24 14.28
C CYS A 410 -7.63 -20.46 14.21
N ASP A 411 -8.38 -19.93 15.18
CA ASP A 411 -9.84 -20.01 15.18
C ASP A 411 -10.47 -19.22 14.02
N TYR A 412 -9.96 -18.01 13.73
CA TYR A 412 -10.39 -17.23 12.57
C TYR A 412 -10.04 -17.93 11.25
N GLU A 413 -8.83 -18.45 11.13
CA GLU A 413 -8.37 -19.20 9.96
C GLU A 413 -9.29 -20.39 9.67
N ALA A 414 -9.59 -21.21 10.69
CA ALA A 414 -10.47 -22.38 10.53
C ALA A 414 -11.86 -22.01 9.98
N VAL A 415 -12.43 -20.89 10.43
CA VAL A 415 -13.73 -20.41 9.94
C VAL A 415 -13.62 -19.94 8.49
N ILE A 416 -12.62 -19.12 8.17
CA ILE A 416 -12.41 -18.57 6.83
C ILE A 416 -12.18 -19.71 5.83
N GLN A 417 -11.29 -20.65 6.13
CA GLN A 417 -10.99 -21.78 5.25
C GLN A 417 -12.22 -22.67 5.05
N ARG A 418 -12.97 -22.97 6.12
CA ARG A 418 -14.22 -23.74 6.05
C ARG A 418 -15.27 -23.08 5.17
N VAL A 419 -15.47 -21.76 5.31
CA VAL A 419 -16.54 -21.04 4.61
C VAL A 419 -16.18 -20.70 3.17
N THR A 420 -14.93 -20.32 2.91
CA THR A 420 -14.49 -19.85 1.59
C THR A 420 -13.88 -20.96 0.73
N GLY A 421 -13.50 -22.09 1.32
CA GLY A 421 -12.72 -23.14 0.65
C GLY A 421 -11.25 -22.78 0.41
N SER A 422 -10.80 -21.61 0.89
CA SER A 422 -9.38 -21.21 0.82
C SER A 422 -8.50 -22.15 1.65
N THR A 423 -7.29 -22.42 1.17
CA THR A 423 -6.24 -23.12 1.91
C THR A 423 -5.09 -22.19 2.32
N ALA A 424 -5.19 -20.90 1.97
CA ALA A 424 -4.16 -19.92 2.32
C ALA A 424 -4.14 -19.65 3.84
N PRO A 425 -2.95 -19.38 4.41
CA PRO A 425 -2.86 -18.90 5.78
C PRO A 425 -3.58 -17.56 5.97
N VAL A 426 -4.20 -17.37 7.14
CA VAL A 426 -4.85 -16.13 7.54
C VAL A 426 -4.01 -15.43 8.60
N ALA A 427 -3.64 -14.18 8.34
CA ALA A 427 -2.87 -13.39 9.28
C ALA A 427 -3.72 -12.65 10.32
N LEU A 428 -3.10 -12.23 11.42
CA LEU A 428 -3.65 -11.24 12.34
C LEU A 428 -2.82 -9.96 12.23
N LEU A 429 -3.46 -8.87 11.78
CA LEU A 429 -2.82 -7.55 11.65
C LEU A 429 -3.16 -6.71 12.88
N LEU A 430 -2.17 -6.52 13.74
CA LEU A 430 -2.28 -5.84 15.01
C LEU A 430 -2.02 -4.34 14.85
N ASP A 431 -2.70 -3.50 15.62
CA ASP A 431 -2.06 -2.29 16.14
C ASP A 431 -1.49 -2.57 17.53
N GLN A 432 -0.47 -1.82 17.92
CA GLN A 432 0.20 -2.06 19.19
C GLN A 432 -0.48 -1.27 20.31
N LEU A 433 -0.84 -1.97 21.39
CA LEU A 433 -1.05 -1.32 22.67
C LEU A 433 0.18 -0.47 23.01
N ALA A 434 -0.04 0.73 23.52
CA ALA A 434 1.06 1.62 23.87
C ALA A 434 0.78 2.36 25.19
N ALA A 435 1.79 3.07 25.68
CA ALA A 435 1.66 3.99 26.79
C ALA A 435 0.65 5.10 26.47
N SER A 436 0.00 5.61 27.51
CA SER A 436 -0.92 6.74 27.47
C SER A 436 -0.71 7.67 28.69
N PHE A 437 -1.50 8.74 28.79
CA PHE A 437 -1.43 9.66 29.93
C PHE A 437 -1.66 8.98 31.29
N ARG A 438 -2.40 7.86 31.30
CA ARG A 438 -2.79 7.16 32.53
C ARG A 438 -2.02 5.87 32.75
N TYR A 439 -1.41 5.32 31.71
CA TYR A 439 -0.88 3.97 31.74
C TYR A 439 0.47 3.90 31.05
N ASN A 440 1.40 3.13 31.62
CA ASN A 440 2.54 2.64 30.87
C ASN A 440 2.05 1.69 29.76
N ALA A 441 2.93 1.41 28.80
CA ALA A 441 2.82 0.17 28.06
C ALA A 441 2.93 -1.02 29.02
N SER A 442 2.42 -2.16 28.60
CA SER A 442 2.40 -3.36 29.43
C SER A 442 2.95 -4.56 28.67
N ASP A 443 3.06 -5.67 29.37
CA ASP A 443 3.38 -7.00 28.83
C ASP A 443 2.56 -7.37 27.58
N ILE A 444 1.36 -6.83 27.46
CA ILE A 444 0.49 -7.02 26.30
C ILE A 444 1.11 -6.41 25.03
N ALA A 445 1.72 -5.22 25.13
CA ALA A 445 2.40 -4.59 24.00
C ALA A 445 3.65 -5.39 23.58
N LEU A 446 4.34 -5.99 24.56
CA LEU A 446 5.50 -6.85 24.32
C LEU A 446 5.10 -8.18 23.71
N ALA A 447 4.00 -8.79 24.18
CA ALA A 447 3.43 -10.01 23.62
C ALA A 447 3.03 -9.84 22.14
N GLN A 448 2.45 -8.69 21.80
CA GLN A 448 2.13 -8.33 20.41
C GLN A 448 3.41 -8.26 19.55
N LEU A 449 4.48 -7.66 20.06
CA LEU A 449 5.76 -7.58 19.35
C LEU A 449 6.43 -8.95 19.22
N ASP A 450 6.43 -9.78 20.28
CA ASP A 450 7.01 -11.12 20.23
C ASP A 450 6.37 -11.98 19.15
N LEU A 451 5.05 -11.90 18.99
CA LEU A 451 4.37 -12.64 17.93
C LEU A 451 4.79 -12.16 16.54
N VAL A 452 4.91 -10.85 16.33
CA VAL A 452 5.40 -10.27 15.06
C VAL A 452 6.83 -10.70 14.75
N GLU A 453 7.64 -10.98 15.76
CA GLU A 453 9.03 -11.43 15.60
C GLU A 453 9.16 -12.94 15.41
N THR A 454 8.25 -13.73 15.98
CA THR A 454 8.38 -15.19 16.10
C THR A 454 7.38 -15.99 15.27
N ASP A 455 6.30 -15.38 14.79
CA ASP A 455 5.24 -16.05 14.04
C ASP A 455 4.95 -15.33 12.72
N PRO A 456 5.09 -16.02 11.56
CA PRO A 456 4.95 -15.40 10.24
C PRO A 456 3.51 -14.97 9.90
N ASN A 457 2.53 -15.25 10.77
CA ASN A 457 1.14 -14.86 10.57
C ASN A 457 0.72 -13.66 11.43
N PHE A 458 1.66 -13.01 12.12
CA PHE A 458 1.40 -11.82 12.92
C PHE A 458 2.17 -10.62 12.36
N TYR A 459 1.46 -9.51 12.23
CA TYR A 459 2.00 -8.29 11.64
C TYR A 459 1.59 -7.07 12.46
N LEU A 460 2.44 -6.04 12.45
CA LEU A 460 2.14 -4.76 13.07
C LEU A 460 1.80 -3.70 12.00
N SER A 461 0.67 -3.04 12.16
CA SER A 461 0.29 -1.87 11.36
C SER A 461 0.96 -0.60 11.89
N THR A 462 0.73 -0.27 13.16
CA THR A 462 1.29 0.92 13.81
C THR A 462 1.16 0.85 15.35
N PRO A 463 2.07 1.46 16.14
CA PRO A 463 1.90 1.61 17.57
C PRO A 463 0.97 2.78 17.93
N LYS A 464 0.08 2.62 18.92
CA LYS A 464 -0.93 3.65 19.25
C LYS A 464 -0.38 4.95 19.84
N TYR A 465 0.86 5.00 20.35
CA TYR A 465 1.38 6.19 21.01
C TYR A 465 1.50 7.41 20.08
N ILE A 466 1.50 7.20 18.76
CA ILE A 466 1.64 8.27 17.76
C ILE A 466 0.38 9.14 17.67
N PHE A 467 -0.75 8.64 18.17
CA PHE A 467 -2.01 9.37 18.15
C PHE A 467 -2.13 10.37 19.30
N ALA A 468 -1.14 10.45 20.20
CA ALA A 468 -1.24 11.18 21.46
C ALA A 468 -1.67 12.66 21.38
N GLY A 469 -1.39 13.35 20.27
CA GLY A 469 -1.79 14.75 20.05
C GLY A 469 -3.26 14.94 19.66
N ASP A 470 -3.87 13.92 19.06
CA ASP A 470 -5.29 13.87 18.65
C ASP A 470 -6.14 13.06 19.62
N VAL A 471 -5.55 12.63 20.73
CA VAL A 471 -6.17 11.83 21.78
C VAL A 471 -6.12 12.68 23.04
N PHE A 472 -7.03 12.42 23.98
CA PHE A 472 -7.01 12.96 25.34
C PHE A 472 -7.56 14.39 25.48
N GLY A 473 -8.90 14.49 25.58
CA GLY A 473 -9.44 15.48 26.52
C GLY A 473 -9.03 15.08 27.95
N LEU A 474 -9.01 16.02 28.89
CA LEU A 474 -8.66 15.77 30.30
C LEU A 474 -9.56 14.74 31.04
N ILE A 475 -10.54 14.14 30.33
CA ILE A 475 -11.60 13.29 30.88
C ILE A 475 -11.51 11.84 30.36
N ASP A 476 -11.13 11.62 29.09
CA ASP A 476 -10.94 10.29 28.50
C ASP A 476 -9.49 10.12 28.03
N THR A 477 -8.74 9.32 28.78
CA THR A 477 -7.29 9.12 28.59
C THR A 477 -6.95 7.83 27.80
N VAL A 478 -7.92 7.25 27.10
CA VAL A 478 -7.76 5.93 26.42
C VAL A 478 -8.34 5.94 25.00
N HIS A 479 -9.51 6.56 24.77
CA HIS A 479 -10.16 6.49 23.45
C HIS A 479 -9.67 7.54 22.46
N LEU A 480 -9.58 7.13 21.18
CA LEU A 480 -9.19 7.98 20.06
C LEU A 480 -10.31 8.96 19.68
N ARG A 481 -9.95 10.19 19.30
CA ARG A 481 -10.88 11.12 18.63
C ARG A 481 -11.08 10.71 17.16
N PRO A 482 -12.13 11.21 16.46
CA PRO A 482 -12.43 10.80 15.08
C PRO A 482 -11.24 10.81 14.12
N ARG A 483 -10.46 11.90 14.07
CA ARG A 483 -9.29 12.01 13.17
C ARG A 483 -8.23 10.93 13.44
N ALA A 484 -7.95 10.64 14.71
CA ALA A 484 -7.00 9.59 15.08
C ALA A 484 -7.52 8.19 14.74
N THR A 485 -8.82 7.96 14.93
CA THR A 485 -9.45 6.69 14.52
C THR A 485 -9.40 6.49 13.01
N ALA A 486 -9.63 7.55 12.23
CA ALA A 486 -9.50 7.52 10.78
C ALA A 486 -8.05 7.24 10.34
N LEU A 487 -7.06 7.88 10.98
CA LEU A 487 -5.64 7.63 10.70
C LEU A 487 -5.21 6.20 11.05
N LEU A 488 -5.71 5.62 12.15
CA LEU A 488 -5.48 4.21 12.45
C LEU A 488 -5.96 3.32 11.29
N GLY A 489 -7.11 3.65 10.70
CA GLY A 489 -7.63 3.00 9.50
C GLY A 489 -6.67 3.06 8.31
N GLU A 490 -6.10 4.22 8.00
CA GLU A 490 -5.13 4.37 6.91
C GLU A 490 -3.83 3.59 7.16
N TYR A 491 -3.33 3.58 8.40
CA TYR A 491 -2.16 2.76 8.78
C TYR A 491 -2.42 1.26 8.60
N GLN A 492 -3.61 0.80 9.01
CA GLN A 492 -4.05 -0.57 8.80
C GLN A 492 -4.19 -0.88 7.29
N ALA A 493 -4.76 0.05 6.50
CA ALA A 493 -4.88 -0.08 5.05
C ALA A 493 -3.53 -0.22 4.35
N LYS A 494 -2.57 0.62 4.73
CA LYS A 494 -1.22 0.64 4.18
C LYS A 494 -0.50 -0.68 4.42
N ALA A 495 -0.49 -1.16 5.66
CA ALA A 495 0.12 -2.45 6.01
C ALA A 495 -0.60 -3.62 5.30
N TRP A 496 -1.93 -3.60 5.24
CA TRP A 496 -2.72 -4.62 4.55
C TRP A 496 -2.42 -4.66 3.05
N LYS A 497 -2.36 -3.51 2.37
CA LYS A 497 -1.99 -3.42 0.95
C LYS A 497 -0.58 -3.95 0.71
N ALA A 498 0.39 -3.49 1.52
CA ALA A 498 1.77 -3.92 1.41
C ALA A 498 1.89 -5.45 1.47
N LEU A 499 1.21 -6.08 2.43
CA LEU A 499 1.24 -7.53 2.62
C LEU A 499 0.49 -8.32 1.53
N PHE A 500 -0.73 -7.91 1.21
CA PHE A 500 -1.67 -8.78 0.49
C PHE A 500 -1.93 -8.39 -0.96
N VAL A 501 -1.63 -7.14 -1.33
CA VAL A 501 -1.67 -6.65 -2.71
C VAL A 501 -0.26 -6.64 -3.28
N ASP A 502 0.68 -5.98 -2.59
CA ASP A 502 2.04 -5.76 -3.09
C ASP A 502 2.97 -6.96 -2.82
N ARG A 503 2.57 -7.86 -1.90
CA ARG A 503 3.38 -9.00 -1.44
C ARG A 503 4.76 -8.59 -0.89
N ALA A 504 4.82 -7.40 -0.29
CA ALA A 504 6.01 -6.86 0.35
C ALA A 504 6.28 -7.56 1.69
N LYS A 505 7.56 -7.63 2.06
CA LYS A 505 7.94 -7.99 3.43
C LYS A 505 7.56 -6.82 4.34
N TRP A 506 6.79 -7.09 5.38
CA TRP A 506 6.34 -6.09 6.34
C TRP A 506 6.29 -6.69 7.73
N THR A 507 6.83 -6.02 8.74
CA THR A 507 6.64 -6.40 10.17
C THR A 507 6.47 -5.16 11.06
N GLY A 508 6.18 -4.00 10.47
CA GLY A 508 6.31 -2.69 11.13
C GLY A 508 7.78 -2.30 11.35
N LEU A 509 8.03 -1.11 11.88
CA LEU A 509 9.38 -0.67 12.28
C LEU A 509 9.68 -1.18 13.68
N ARG A 510 10.72 -1.99 13.86
CA ARG A 510 10.96 -2.73 15.12
C ARG A 510 12.44 -3.03 15.36
N PRO A 511 12.85 -3.38 16.60
CA PRO A 511 14.19 -3.90 16.85
C PRO A 511 14.52 -5.13 16.03
N ARG A 512 15.77 -5.25 15.59
CA ARG A 512 16.34 -6.44 14.95
C ARG A 512 17.42 -7.06 15.82
N SER A 513 18.39 -6.26 16.27
CA SER A 513 19.47 -6.72 17.14
C SER A 513 19.93 -5.59 18.06
N LEU A 514 20.56 -5.96 19.17
CA LEU A 514 21.13 -5.01 20.13
C LEU A 514 22.47 -5.55 20.63
N VAL A 515 23.48 -4.68 20.65
CA VAL A 515 24.84 -5.01 21.14
C VAL A 515 25.30 -3.93 22.11
N VAL A 516 25.83 -4.33 23.26
CA VAL A 516 26.38 -3.41 24.27
C VAL A 516 27.90 -3.48 24.27
N ASN A 517 28.55 -2.32 24.13
CA ASN A 517 30.00 -2.17 24.23
C ASN A 517 30.33 -1.05 25.22
N GLY A 518 30.73 -1.43 26.44
CA GLY A 518 31.03 -0.49 27.52
C GLY A 518 29.83 0.37 27.87
N ARG A 519 29.86 1.65 27.47
CA ARG A 519 28.78 2.64 27.71
C ARG A 519 27.88 2.85 26.49
N THR A 520 28.12 2.13 25.41
CA THR A 520 27.42 2.33 24.14
C THR A 520 26.52 1.14 23.83
N ILE A 521 25.27 1.41 23.49
CA ILE A 521 24.31 0.43 22.98
C ILE A 521 24.16 0.70 21.48
N GLN A 522 24.45 -0.30 20.66
CA GLN A 522 24.17 -0.31 19.23
C GLN A 522 22.85 -1.04 19.00
N LEU A 523 21.87 -0.33 18.46
CA LEU A 523 20.55 -0.87 18.14
C LEU A 523 20.36 -0.90 16.64
N GLU A 524 20.17 -2.10 16.09
CA GLU A 524 19.79 -2.31 14.70
C GLU A 524 18.28 -2.47 14.61
N LEU A 525 17.65 -1.81 13.64
CA LEU A 525 16.20 -1.86 13.41
C LEU A 525 15.87 -2.55 12.09
N TYR A 526 14.73 -3.22 12.05
CA TYR A 526 14.04 -3.46 10.79
C TYR A 526 13.29 -2.19 10.38
N VAL A 527 13.68 -1.59 9.24
CA VAL A 527 13.13 -0.32 8.75
C VAL A 527 12.39 -0.57 7.43
N PRO A 528 11.04 -0.49 7.39
CA PRO A 528 10.29 -0.80 6.17
C PRO A 528 10.64 0.10 4.97
N LYS A 529 10.89 1.39 5.20
CA LYS A 529 11.36 2.36 4.19
C LYS A 529 12.56 3.17 4.70
N PRO A 530 13.80 2.64 4.60
CA PRO A 530 14.96 3.35 5.10
C PRO A 530 15.23 4.66 4.34
N PRO A 531 15.87 5.65 4.97
CA PRO A 531 16.49 5.60 6.31
C PRO A 531 15.54 5.88 7.48
N ILE A 532 16.02 5.63 8.71
CA ILE A 532 15.44 6.21 9.92
C ILE A 532 15.42 7.75 9.80
N ALA A 533 14.25 8.35 10.01
CA ALA A 533 14.03 9.79 9.88
C ALA A 533 13.14 10.30 11.02
N PRO A 534 13.70 10.57 12.23
CA PRO A 534 12.91 10.90 13.42
C PRO A 534 11.91 12.04 13.19
N HIS A 535 10.67 11.86 13.61
CA HIS A 535 9.61 12.86 13.42
C HIS A 535 9.60 13.87 14.58
N LEU A 536 10.06 15.09 14.28
CA LEU A 536 10.22 16.18 15.26
C LEU A 536 9.37 17.42 14.97
N SER A 537 8.69 17.49 13.83
CA SER A 537 7.96 18.70 13.39
C SER A 537 6.54 18.79 13.95
N LYS A 538 5.82 17.66 14.10
CA LYS A 538 4.41 17.66 14.55
C LYS A 538 4.12 16.75 15.75
N LEU A 539 5.03 15.83 16.09
CA LEU A 539 5.03 15.15 17.38
C LEU A 539 5.90 15.95 18.35
N ALA A 540 5.42 16.21 19.56
CA ALA A 540 6.26 16.84 20.56
C ALA A 540 7.50 15.97 20.83
N ARG A 541 8.64 16.59 21.10
CA ARG A 541 9.89 15.87 21.32
C ARG A 541 9.79 15.04 22.60
N ALA A 542 9.80 13.73 22.47
CA ALA A 542 9.99 12.80 23.58
C ALA A 542 11.42 12.94 24.12
N ARG A 543 11.57 12.82 25.43
CA ARG A 543 12.90 12.73 26.06
C ARG A 543 13.66 11.58 25.42
N ASN A 544 14.89 11.86 24.96
CA ASN A 544 15.74 10.88 24.27
C ASN A 544 15.02 10.15 23.11
N PHE A 545 14.15 10.85 22.37
CA PHE A 545 13.33 10.29 21.27
C PHE A 545 12.38 9.15 21.67
N GLY A 546 12.20 8.89 22.98
CA GLY A 546 11.39 7.79 23.51
C GLY A 546 12.20 6.69 24.19
N PHE A 547 13.54 6.73 24.11
CA PHE A 547 14.41 5.74 24.75
C PHE A 547 14.61 5.99 26.24
N ARG A 548 14.65 4.90 27.00
CA ARG A 548 15.01 4.89 28.42
C ARG A 548 15.85 3.65 28.71
N VAL A 549 16.81 3.77 29.62
CA VAL A 549 17.53 2.62 30.18
C VAL A 549 17.23 2.55 31.68
N THR A 550 16.83 1.37 32.17
CA THR A 550 16.56 1.20 33.60
C THR A 550 17.86 1.28 34.41
N GLY A 551 17.85 2.05 35.49
CA GLY A 551 19.02 2.22 36.36
C GLY A 551 20.15 3.10 35.82
N GLU A 552 20.06 3.61 34.58
CA GLU A 552 21.09 4.47 33.98
C GLU A 552 20.52 5.68 33.23
N LYS A 553 21.37 6.68 33.00
CA LYS A 553 21.05 7.88 32.22
C LYS A 553 21.65 7.80 30.83
N ILE A 554 20.87 8.24 29.85
CA ILE A 554 21.31 8.38 28.45
C ILE A 554 22.00 9.73 28.28
N GLU A 555 23.25 9.70 27.81
CA GLU A 555 24.05 10.85 27.41
C GLU A 555 23.61 11.35 26.02
N THR A 556 23.54 10.45 25.03
CA THR A 556 23.12 10.78 23.67
C THR A 556 22.35 9.63 23.00
N VAL A 557 21.53 10.00 22.00
CA VAL A 557 20.91 9.08 21.04
C VAL A 557 21.18 9.63 19.65
N THR A 558 21.83 8.84 18.80
CA THR A 558 22.29 9.25 17.47
C THR A 558 21.86 8.23 16.43
N VAL A 559 21.24 8.69 15.35
CA VAL A 559 21.03 7.86 14.15
C VAL A 559 22.36 7.82 13.40
N VAL A 560 23.02 6.65 13.38
CA VAL A 560 24.37 6.46 12.82
C VAL A 560 24.36 5.77 11.46
N GLY A 561 23.18 5.33 10.99
CA GLY A 561 23.00 4.74 9.67
C GLY A 561 21.52 4.60 9.31
N PRO A 562 21.21 4.09 8.10
CA PRO A 562 19.82 3.96 7.63
C PRO A 562 18.96 3.05 8.50
N GLU A 563 19.57 2.10 9.23
CA GLU A 563 18.91 1.14 10.11
C GLU A 563 19.51 1.10 11.53
N HIS A 564 20.43 2.01 11.86
CA HIS A 564 21.25 1.91 13.07
C HIS A 564 21.12 3.14 13.97
N ILE A 565 20.91 2.90 15.27
CA ILE A 565 20.89 3.90 16.32
C ILE A 565 21.97 3.56 17.35
N GLU A 566 22.79 4.55 17.69
CA GLU A 566 23.73 4.49 18.80
C GLU A 566 23.13 5.22 20.01
N ILE A 567 23.11 4.57 21.17
CA ILE A 567 22.70 5.15 22.46
C ILE A 567 23.89 5.11 23.39
N ARG A 568 24.37 6.28 23.81
CA ARG A 568 25.49 6.40 24.76
C ARG A 568 24.96 6.69 26.15
N LEU A 569 25.50 6.00 27.15
CA LEU A 569 25.12 6.12 28.55
C LEU A 569 26.17 6.87 29.36
N GLU A 570 25.76 7.55 30.43
CA GLU A 570 26.69 8.24 31.34
C GLU A 570 27.68 7.25 31.98
N ARG A 571 27.22 6.03 32.27
CA ARG A 571 28.01 4.96 32.90
C ARG A 571 27.74 3.62 32.23
N ILE A 572 28.57 2.63 32.56
CA ILE A 572 28.36 1.25 32.08
C ILE A 572 27.05 0.73 32.70
N PRO A 573 26.12 0.19 31.90
CA PRO A 573 24.84 -0.25 32.42
C PRO A 573 24.99 -1.47 33.32
N GLN A 574 24.10 -1.55 34.32
CA GLN A 574 24.02 -2.69 35.23
C GLN A 574 23.55 -3.94 34.48
N ARG A 575 23.91 -5.13 34.95
CA ARG A 575 23.58 -6.41 34.30
C ARG A 575 22.09 -6.62 34.04
N LEU A 576 21.22 -6.11 34.92
CA LEU A 576 19.75 -6.22 34.82
C LEU A 576 19.10 -5.00 34.14
N ALA A 577 19.89 -4.10 33.55
CA ALA A 577 19.38 -2.94 32.86
C ALA A 577 18.63 -3.35 31.58
N LEU A 578 17.53 -2.66 31.32
CA LEU A 578 16.66 -2.87 30.18
C LEU A 578 16.69 -1.62 29.30
N LEU A 579 16.75 -1.80 27.98
CA LEU A 579 16.43 -0.75 27.03
C LEU A 579 14.92 -0.76 26.76
N GLU A 580 14.29 0.39 26.97
CA GLU A 580 12.87 0.64 26.74
C GLU A 580 12.70 1.68 25.63
N TYR A 581 11.65 1.51 24.84
CA TYR A 581 11.21 2.54 23.90
C TYR A 581 9.70 2.73 23.98
N ALA A 582 9.26 3.98 24.19
CA ALA A 582 7.85 4.38 24.33
C ALA A 582 7.05 3.57 25.38
N PHE A 583 7.74 3.00 26.36
CA PHE A 583 7.17 2.07 27.34
C PHE A 583 6.60 2.77 28.58
N THR A 584 7.26 3.82 29.07
CA THR A 584 6.83 4.54 30.28
C THR A 584 5.82 5.65 29.93
N GLY A 585 4.62 5.58 30.50
CA GLY A 585 3.56 6.61 30.45
C GLY A 585 3.55 7.53 31.68
N GLY A 586 2.46 8.27 31.90
CA GLY A 586 2.23 9.10 33.09
C GLY A 586 2.07 10.61 32.85
N THR A 587 1.84 11.38 33.93
CA THR A 587 1.83 12.85 33.91
C THR A 587 3.25 13.39 33.75
N PRO A 588 3.49 14.35 32.83
CA PRO A 588 4.83 14.78 32.46
C PRO A 588 5.67 15.23 33.67
N GLU A 589 6.96 14.89 33.66
CA GLU A 589 7.96 15.75 34.30
C GLU A 589 7.69 17.18 33.80
N VAL A 590 7.60 18.14 34.73
CA VAL A 590 7.27 19.54 34.45
C VAL A 590 8.02 20.02 33.20
N GLY A 591 7.29 20.24 32.10
CA GLY A 591 7.86 20.74 30.84
C GLY A 591 7.50 19.92 29.58
N ARG A 592 6.36 20.23 28.98
CA ARG A 592 6.07 20.17 27.52
C ARG A 592 6.67 19.05 26.63
N ALA A 593 6.75 17.79 27.04
CA ALA A 593 7.04 16.68 26.11
C ALA A 593 5.81 15.77 25.94
N ARG A 594 5.03 15.98 24.86
CA ARG A 594 3.80 15.25 24.52
C ARG A 594 3.97 14.21 23.40
N ALA A 595 4.96 13.32 23.52
CA ALA A 595 5.03 12.09 22.73
C ALA A 595 5.80 11.02 23.52
N TRP A 596 5.41 9.76 23.37
CA TRP A 596 6.11 8.64 24.00
C TRP A 596 7.25 8.10 23.12
N GLY A 597 7.32 8.48 21.84
CA GLY A 597 8.42 8.15 20.93
C GLY A 597 8.41 9.01 19.66
N ASN A 598 9.57 9.15 19.02
CA ASN A 598 9.75 9.93 17.77
C ASN A 598 10.46 9.17 16.65
N ILE A 599 10.92 7.94 16.87
CA ILE A 599 11.62 7.16 15.83
C ILE A 599 10.61 6.64 14.81
N CYS A 600 10.81 7.03 13.56
CA CYS A 600 10.10 6.53 12.40
C CYS A 600 11.05 6.45 11.20
N ASP A 601 10.56 5.93 10.09
CA ASP A 601 11.28 5.87 8.83
C ASP A 601 10.98 7.04 7.88
N SER A 602 11.53 7.00 6.67
CA SER A 602 11.40 8.05 5.66
C SER A 602 10.24 7.83 4.70
N ASP A 603 9.24 7.03 5.08
CA ASP A 603 8.12 6.72 4.20
C ASP A 603 7.29 7.98 3.86
N GLU A 604 7.08 8.23 2.57
CA GLU A 604 6.34 9.38 2.04
C GLU A 604 4.93 9.04 1.58
N THR A 605 4.42 7.85 1.95
CA THR A 605 3.07 7.40 1.61
C THR A 605 2.04 8.47 2.02
N PRO A 606 1.22 8.99 1.09
CA PRO A 606 0.30 10.08 1.38
C PRO A 606 -0.88 9.62 2.24
N SER A 607 -1.31 10.49 3.17
CA SER A 607 -2.54 10.33 3.95
C SER A 607 -3.69 11.14 3.32
N ILE A 608 -4.91 10.58 3.30
CA ILE A 608 -6.11 11.33 2.90
C ILE A 608 -6.60 12.19 4.07
N VAL A 609 -6.52 11.66 5.30
CA VAL A 609 -6.94 12.34 6.54
C VAL A 609 -5.97 13.46 6.97
N ARG A 610 -4.68 13.33 6.65
CA ARG A 610 -3.61 14.31 6.90
C ARG A 610 -2.76 14.55 5.64
N PRO A 611 -3.26 15.29 4.63
CA PRO A 611 -2.50 15.53 3.39
C PRO A 611 -1.14 16.22 3.59
N ASP A 612 -0.95 16.88 4.74
CA ASP A 612 0.26 17.58 5.14
C ASP A 612 1.26 16.71 5.92
N GLU A 613 0.98 15.41 6.12
CA GLU A 613 1.85 14.47 6.83
C GLU A 613 1.78 13.07 6.20
N PRO A 614 2.92 12.49 5.77
CA PRO A 614 2.91 11.13 5.24
C PRO A 614 2.73 10.09 6.35
N LEU A 615 2.20 8.93 5.99
CA LEU A 615 1.99 7.77 6.86
C LEU A 615 3.33 7.07 7.15
N ARG A 616 4.23 7.71 7.93
CA ARG A 616 5.53 7.11 8.31
C ARG A 616 5.36 5.90 9.22
N ASN A 617 6.27 4.92 9.12
CA ASN A 617 6.25 3.75 9.99
C ASN A 617 6.99 4.06 11.28
N TYR A 618 6.34 3.88 12.43
CA TYR A 618 6.88 4.25 13.74
C TYR A 618 7.39 3.03 14.50
N LEU A 619 8.45 3.25 15.30
CA LEU A 619 9.10 2.20 16.07
C LEU A 619 8.13 1.61 17.08
N ALA A 620 7.98 0.28 17.02
CA ALA A 620 7.20 -0.49 17.97
C ALA A 620 7.69 -0.24 19.39
N VAL A 621 6.75 -0.23 20.34
CA VAL A 621 7.02 -0.26 21.77
C VAL A 621 7.77 -1.56 22.10
N PHE A 622 8.88 -1.46 22.82
CA PHE A 622 9.64 -2.63 23.24
C PHE A 622 10.33 -2.41 24.59
N GLN A 623 10.73 -3.52 25.19
CA GLN A 623 11.64 -3.61 26.33
C GLN A 623 12.57 -4.81 26.10
N ARG A 624 13.89 -4.60 26.15
CA ARG A 624 14.92 -5.63 25.89
C ARG A 624 15.99 -5.60 26.98
N SER A 625 16.44 -6.78 27.39
CA SER A 625 17.62 -6.91 28.25
C SER A 625 18.86 -6.43 27.50
N LEU A 626 19.75 -5.74 28.20
CA LEU A 626 21.02 -5.27 27.62
C LEU A 626 22.08 -6.37 27.53
N PHE A 627 21.95 -7.45 28.32
CA PHE A 627 23.01 -8.44 28.50
C PHE A 627 22.57 -9.90 28.34
N ASP A 628 21.31 -10.16 28.01
CA ASP A 628 20.84 -11.52 27.74
C ASP A 628 20.93 -11.84 26.24
N GLY A 629 21.90 -12.69 25.91
CA GLY A 629 21.90 -13.55 24.73
C GLY A 629 21.56 -14.98 25.15
N ASP A 630 20.57 -15.56 24.48
CA ASP A 630 20.25 -16.98 24.31
C ASP A 630 19.93 -17.85 25.54
N ALA A 631 18.62 -17.99 25.79
CA ALA A 631 18.05 -19.27 26.20
C ALA A 631 17.29 -19.91 25.02
N VAL A 632 17.94 -20.08 23.86
CA VAL A 632 17.56 -21.06 22.82
C VAL A 632 18.81 -21.54 22.06
N SER A 633 19.46 -22.57 22.60
CA SER A 633 20.30 -23.59 21.94
C SER A 633 20.44 -24.73 22.98
N ASP A 634 20.09 -25.99 22.76
CA ASP A 634 20.22 -26.85 21.57
C ASP A 634 18.92 -27.52 21.11
#